data_AF-A0AAV6AIM0-F1
#
_entry.id   AF-A0AAV6AIM0-F1
#
_cell.length_a   1.000
_cell.length_b   1.000
_cell.length_c   1.000
_cell.angle_alpha   90.00
_cell.angle_beta   90.00
_cell.angle_gamma   90.00
#
_symmetry.space_group_name_H-M   'P 1'
#
loop_
_entity.id
_entity.type
_entity.pdbx_description
1 polymer ?
#
loop_
_entity_poly.entity_id
_entity_poly.type
_entity_poly.pdbx_seq_one_letter_code
_entity_poly.pdbx_strand_id
1 'polypeptide(L)'
;MTTALYSGSFDPVTYGHLDVIARAAVLFDRLVVAVGVHHAKTALFSEEERIAMLRASTDEIAARIGRPIEISPFSGLVVDAARDA
;
A
#
# COMPACT_ATOMS: atom_id res chain seq x y z
N MET A 1 -8.79 -16.00 8.57
CA MET A 1 -8.32 -14.61 8.43
C MET A 1 -7.72 -14.48 7.04
N THR A 2 -8.29 -13.60 6.22
CA THR A 2 -7.91 -13.39 4.84
C THR A 2 -7.06 -12.12 4.73
N THR A 3 -5.82 -12.28 4.26
CA THR A 3 -4.90 -11.17 4.02
C THR A 3 -4.85 -10.88 2.52
N ALA A 4 -4.96 -9.61 2.15
CA ALA A 4 -4.71 -9.14 0.79
C ALA A 4 -3.46 -8.26 0.76
N LEU A 5 -2.66 -8.41 -0.29
CA LEU A 5 -1.54 -7.54 -0.61
C LEU A 5 -1.83 -6.76 -1.89
N TYR A 6 -1.77 -5.43 -1.81
CA TYR A 6 -1.89 -4.54 -2.96
C TYR A 6 -0.55 -3.83 -3.20
N SER A 7 0.20 -4.30 -4.19
CA SER A 7 1.53 -3.77 -4.50
C SER A 7 1.50 -2.66 -5.55
N GLY A 8 2.36 -1.66 -5.40
CA GLY A 8 2.56 -0.61 -6.40
C GLY A 8 3.79 0.25 -6.11
N SER A 9 4.21 1.07 -7.08
CA SER A 9 5.23 2.09 -6.84
C SER A 9 4.67 3.28 -6.06
N PHE A 10 3.40 3.64 -6.30
CA PHE A 10 2.70 4.76 -5.68
C PHE A 10 3.49 6.07 -5.75
N ASP A 11 3.90 6.43 -6.97
CA ASP A 11 4.79 7.56 -7.25
C ASP A 11 4.10 8.63 -8.13
N PRO A 12 3.19 9.45 -7.57
CA PRO A 12 2.63 9.39 -6.21
C PRO A 12 1.38 8.48 -6.11
N VAL A 13 0.83 8.36 -4.89
CA VAL A 13 -0.52 7.80 -4.70
C VAL A 13 -1.56 8.65 -5.45
N THR A 14 -2.61 8.02 -5.97
CA THR A 14 -3.67 8.67 -6.77
C THR A 14 -5.03 8.27 -6.26
N TYR A 15 -6.09 8.99 -6.63
CA TYR A 15 -7.46 8.61 -6.26
C TYR A 15 -7.88 7.24 -6.80
N GLY A 16 -7.31 6.79 -7.94
CA GLY A 16 -7.52 5.42 -8.43
C GLY A 16 -6.91 4.38 -7.50
N HIS A 17 -5.72 4.62 -6.96
CA HIS A 17 -5.11 3.76 -5.94
C HIS A 17 -5.95 3.74 -4.66
N LEU A 18 -6.47 4.89 -4.22
CA LEU A 18 -7.29 5.00 -3.02
C LEU A 18 -8.64 4.30 -3.16
N ASP A 19 -9.26 4.30 -4.34
CA ASP A 19 -10.48 3.52 -4.61
C ASP A 19 -10.22 2.01 -4.41
N VAL A 20 -9.14 1.49 -4.98
CA VAL A 20 -8.76 0.07 -4.84
C VAL A 20 -8.48 -0.27 -3.38
N ILE A 21 -7.74 0.58 -2.66
CA ILE A 21 -7.45 0.40 -1.23
C ILE A 21 -8.74 0.37 -0.41
N ALA A 22 -9.64 1.34 -0.62
CA ALA A 22 -10.89 1.43 0.13
C ALA A 22 -11.78 0.19 -0.08
N ARG A 23 -11.87 -0.30 -1.32
CA ARG A 23 -12.65 -1.50 -1.65
C ARG A 23 -12.02 -2.76 -1.06
N ALA A 24 -10.70 -2.92 -1.17
CA ALA A 24 -10.00 -4.07 -0.61
C ALA A 24 -10.08 -4.11 0.92
N ALA A 25 -9.96 -2.97 1.59
CA ALA A 25 -10.00 -2.88 3.05
C ALA A 25 -11.36 -3.29 3.65
N VAL A 26 -12.46 -3.22 2.87
CA VAL A 26 -13.78 -3.73 3.27
C VAL A 26 -13.91 -5.24 3.02
N LEU A 27 -13.26 -5.77 1.99
CA LEU A 27 -13.40 -7.17 1.55
C LEU A 27 -12.54 -8.16 2.34
N PHE A 28 -11.39 -7.73 2.85
CA PHE A 28 -10.41 -8.59 3.51
C PHE A 28 -10.23 -8.21 4.97
N ASP A 29 -9.90 -9.19 5.81
CA ASP A 29 -9.66 -8.97 7.24
C ASP A 29 -8.43 -8.08 7.47
N ARG A 30 -7.40 -8.22 6.61
CA ARG A 30 -6.16 -7.45 6.65
C ARG A 30 -5.74 -7.04 5.24
N LEU A 31 -5.36 -5.77 5.08
CA LEU A 31 -4.85 -5.21 3.83
C LEU A 31 -3.45 -4.65 4.04
N VAL A 32 -2.49 -5.15 3.26
CA VAL A 32 -1.12 -4.64 3.17
C VAL A 32 -0.94 -3.91 1.83
N VAL A 33 -0.67 -2.61 1.89
CA VAL A 33 -0.27 -1.80 0.74
C VAL A 33 1.24 -1.85 0.64
N ALA A 34 1.74 -2.63 -0.31
CA ALA A 34 3.15 -2.94 -0.45
C ALA A 34 3.85 -1.97 -1.43
N VAL A 35 4.76 -1.14 -0.93
CA VAL A 35 5.45 -0.12 -1.73
C VAL A 35 6.72 -0.70 -2.31
N GLY A 36 6.75 -0.87 -3.64
CA GLY A 36 7.90 -1.43 -4.34
C GLY A 36 9.08 -0.45 -4.39
N VAL A 37 10.26 -0.93 -4.02
CA VAL A 37 11.53 -0.20 -4.07
C VAL A 37 12.37 -0.76 -5.22
N HIS A 38 12.30 -0.10 -6.38
CA HIS A 38 13.05 -0.51 -7.56
C HIS A 38 14.23 0.44 -7.80
N HIS A 39 15.44 0.01 -7.45
CA HIS A 39 16.67 0.77 -7.63
C HIS A 39 16.96 1.14 -9.10
N ALA A 40 16.42 0.39 -10.06
CA ALA A 40 16.63 0.63 -11.50
C ALA A 40 15.71 1.72 -12.09
N LYS A 41 14.74 2.25 -11.33
CA LYS A 41 13.81 3.28 -11.80
C LYS A 41 14.12 4.60 -11.10
N THR A 42 14.18 5.68 -11.86
CA THR A 42 14.20 7.03 -11.29
C THR A 42 12.79 7.37 -10.83
N ALA A 43 12.58 7.38 -9.52
CA ALA A 43 11.31 7.78 -8.93
C ALA A 43 11.20 9.31 -8.88
N LEU A 44 9.98 9.82 -9.00
CA LEU A 44 9.66 11.25 -8.82
C LEU A 44 9.79 11.63 -7.34
N PHE A 45 9.36 10.74 -6.45
CA PHE A 45 9.44 10.90 -5.00
C PHE A 45 10.27 9.78 -4.35
N SER A 46 10.95 10.13 -3.27
CA SER A 46 11.66 9.15 -2.43
C SER A 46 10.68 8.11 -1.86
N GLU A 47 11.21 6.96 -1.42
CA GLU A 47 10.40 5.95 -0.73
C GLU A 47 9.68 6.52 0.50
N GLU A 48 10.40 7.32 1.30
CA GLU A 48 9.87 7.95 2.51
C GLU A 48 8.69 8.88 2.17
N GLU A 49 8.83 9.72 1.15
CA GLU A 49 7.76 10.62 0.69
C GLU A 49 6.54 9.84 0.18
N ARG A 50 6.75 8.76 -0.57
CA ARG A 50 5.65 7.89 -1.07
C ARG A 50 4.90 7.22 0.07
N ILE A 51 5.61 6.70 1.06
CA ILE A 51 5.01 6.10 2.27
C ILE A 51 4.27 7.17 3.07
N ALA A 52 4.83 8.36 3.24
CA ALA A 52 4.19 9.46 3.96
C ALA A 52 2.89 9.90 3.28
N MET A 53 2.91 10.08 1.96
CA MET A 53 1.72 10.40 1.17
C MET A 53 0.65 9.31 1.27
N LEU A 54 1.04 8.03 1.18
CA LEU A 54 0.13 6.90 1.36
C LEU A 54 -0.52 6.91 2.73
N ARG A 55 0.27 7.02 3.81
CA ARG A 55 -0.24 7.06 5.20
C ARG A 55 -1.29 8.15 5.35
N ALA A 56 -0.93 9.39 5.02
CA ALA A 56 -1.82 10.54 5.09
C ALA A 56 -3.11 10.35 4.27
N SER A 57 -3.01 9.72 3.10
CA SER A 57 -4.16 9.50 2.22
C SER A 57 -5.06 8.33 2.64
N THR A 58 -4.54 7.39 3.44
CA THR A 58 -5.28 6.20 3.89
C THR A 58 -5.86 6.32 5.30
N ASP A 59 -5.44 7.31 6.09
CA ASP A 59 -5.92 7.51 7.47
C ASP A 59 -7.44 7.67 7.55
N GLU A 60 -8.05 8.48 6.66
CA GLU A 60 -9.50 8.66 6.61
C GLU A 60 -10.22 7.36 6.24
N ILE A 61 -9.63 6.56 5.34
CA ILE A 61 -10.19 5.27 4.93
C ILE A 61 -10.16 4.30 6.12
N ALA A 62 -9.03 4.20 6.82
CA ALA A 62 -8.88 3.36 8.00
C ALA A 62 -9.85 3.77 9.12
N ALA A 63 -10.00 5.07 9.39
CA ALA A 63 -10.93 5.60 10.38
C ALA A 63 -12.39 5.25 10.04
N ARG A 64 -12.79 5.37 8.77
CA ARG A 64 -14.14 5.05 8.30
C ARG A 64 -14.46 3.56 8.36
N ILE A 65 -13.49 2.70 8.08
CA ILE A 65 -13.68 1.23 8.09
C ILE A 65 -13.50 0.66 9.52
N GLY A 66 -12.86 1.41 10.43
CA GLY A 66 -12.59 0.98 11.79
C GLY A 66 -11.49 -0.07 11.89
N ARG A 67 -10.58 -0.13 10.91
CA ARG A 67 -9.42 -1.03 10.92
C ARG A 67 -8.20 -0.36 10.27
N PRO A 68 -6.98 -0.64 10.74
CA PRO A 68 -5.78 -0.08 10.15
C PRO A 68 -5.53 -0.63 8.74
N ILE A 69 -4.93 0.19 7.88
CA ILE A 69 -4.35 -0.22 6.61
C ILE A 69 -2.84 -0.29 6.82
N GLU A 70 -2.24 -1.45 6.58
CA GLU A 70 -0.79 -1.62 6.73
C GLU A 70 -0.09 -1.11 5.47
N ILE A 71 0.98 -0.34 5.67
CA ILE A 71 1.84 0.13 4.58
C ILE A 71 3.23 -0.43 4.85
N SER A 72 3.74 -1.22 3.91
CA SER A 72 5.01 -1.91 4.05
C SER A 72 5.86 -1.71 2.80
N PRO A 73 7.08 -1.16 2.90
CA PRO A 73 8.02 -1.20 1.79
C PRO A 73 8.48 -2.63 1.54
N PHE A 74 8.77 -2.96 0.29
CA PHE A 74 9.40 -4.24 -0.05
C PHE A 74 10.41 -4.08 -1.18
N SER A 75 11.38 -4.99 -1.17
CA SER A 75 12.36 -5.18 -2.25
C SER A 75 12.29 -6.62 -2.75
N GLY A 76 12.71 -6.86 -3.99
CA GLY A 76 12.65 -8.19 -4.60
C GLY A 76 11.29 -8.52 -5.24
N LEU A 77 10.88 -9.78 -5.16
CA LEU A 77 9.68 -10.27 -5.85
C LEU A 77 8.42 -10.03 -5.02
N VAL A 78 7.36 -9.54 -5.68
CA VAL A 78 6.05 -9.32 -5.04
C VAL A 78 5.45 -10.60 -4.45
N VAL A 79 5.75 -11.76 -5.06
CA VAL A 79 5.25 -13.05 -4.57
C VAL A 79 5.88 -13.46 -3.24
N ASP A 80 7.10 -13.01 -2.96
CA ASP A 80 7.77 -13.27 -1.68
C ASP A 80 7.20 -12.33 -0.62
N ALA A 81 7.05 -11.04 -0.95
CA ALA A 81 6.36 -10.08 -0.09
C ALA A 81 4.93 -10.55 0.27
N ALA A 82 4.21 -11.20 -0.65
CA ALA A 82 2.89 -11.76 -0.39
C ALA A 82 2.90 -13.03 0.48
N ARG A 83 4.00 -13.79 0.53
CA ARG A 83 4.16 -14.91 1.48
C ARG A 83 4.50 -14.43 2.89
N ASP A 84 5.25 -13.34 3.00
CA ASP A 84 5.71 -12.77 4.27
C ASP A 84 4.67 -11.87 4.95
N ALA A 85 3.67 -11.42 4.18
CA ALA A 85 2.59 -10.55 4.65
C ALA A 85 1.67 -11.26 5.65
#